data_AF-A0A6I4ZLQ3-F1
#
_entry.id   AF-A0A6I4ZLQ3-F1
#
_cell.length_a   1.000
_cell.length_b   1.000
_cell.length_c   1.000
_cell.angle_alpha   90.00
_cell.angle_beta   90.00
_cell.angle_gamma   90.00
#
_symmetry.space_group_name_H-M   'P 1'
#
loop_
_entity.id
_entity.type
_entity.pdbx_description
1 polymer ?
#
loop_
_entity_poly.entity_id
_entity_poly.type
_entity_poly.pdbx_seq_one_letter_code
_entity_poly.pdbx_strand_id
1 'polypeptide(L)'
;MSKAALDAITDKVLAHETTARKPLKVIAGEPDSPLVIGDIEIPCYVLEDETRVLSQRGFIGALAMSPGSRGKRTNGDDQIAAFLRGNALAPHVHAETLAATRNPILFTPPHGGRTAFGYSATLLTDICDVVLAAREAGALLPQQHHVAERCELLVRGLARVGIIGLVDEATGYERIREECALAKILEAFLDEELHPWTKTFDFSFYEQIFRLRGWGSASGVKRPRVIGHYTNDLVYERIAPGVLAELRERNPVLPQGWRKNRHHQWFTPEFGHPKLLQHIEGVTALMRAAGSWESFKRALDRAYPKTGSQFSMPEAEVK
;
A
#
# COMPACT_ATOMS: atom_id res chain seq x y z
N MET A 1 17.89 -11.43 -35.72
CA MET A 1 16.96 -12.49 -36.20
C MET A 1 15.93 -11.88 -37.15
N SER A 2 15.38 -12.63 -38.11
CA SER A 2 14.29 -12.11 -38.96
C SER A 2 12.99 -12.01 -38.15
N LYS A 3 12.11 -11.07 -38.51
CA LYS A 3 10.79 -10.86 -37.88
C LYS A 3 10.00 -12.17 -37.74
N ALA A 4 10.02 -13.01 -38.78
CA ALA A 4 9.34 -14.30 -38.82
C ALA A 4 9.91 -15.33 -37.81
N ALA A 5 11.22 -15.28 -37.53
CA ALA A 5 11.84 -16.19 -36.56
C ALA A 5 11.46 -15.83 -35.11
N LEU A 6 11.32 -14.54 -34.82
CA LEU A 6 10.91 -14.05 -33.50
C LEU A 6 9.44 -14.40 -33.21
N ASP A 7 8.56 -14.23 -34.21
CA ASP A 7 7.14 -14.60 -34.09
C ASP A 7 6.97 -16.11 -33.82
N ALA A 8 7.72 -16.97 -34.53
CA ALA A 8 7.63 -18.43 -34.37
C ALA A 8 8.12 -18.94 -32.99
N ILE A 9 9.17 -18.33 -32.42
CA ILE A 9 9.65 -18.67 -31.07
C ILE A 9 8.62 -18.24 -30.02
N THR A 10 8.03 -17.06 -30.21
CA THR A 10 7.05 -16.50 -29.27
C THR A 10 5.76 -17.31 -29.27
N ASP A 11 5.27 -17.75 -30.43
CA ASP A 11 4.07 -18.59 -30.53
C ASP A 11 4.26 -19.94 -29.85
N LYS A 12 5.49 -20.47 -29.85
CA LYS A 12 5.84 -21.71 -29.15
C LYS A 12 5.86 -21.54 -27.62
N VAL A 13 6.24 -20.36 -27.12
CA VAL A 13 6.17 -20.00 -25.68
C VAL A 13 4.72 -19.76 -25.26
N LEU A 14 3.92 -19.11 -26.10
CA LEU A 14 2.49 -18.80 -25.83
C LEU A 14 1.58 -20.04 -25.85
N ALA A 15 1.91 -21.06 -26.65
CA ALA A 15 1.13 -22.29 -26.76
C ALA A 15 1.00 -23.10 -25.46
N HIS A 16 1.75 -22.76 -24.40
CA HIS A 16 1.71 -23.43 -23.12
C HIS A 16 0.83 -22.78 -22.04
N GLU A 17 0.20 -21.62 -22.26
CA GLU A 17 -0.50 -20.90 -21.17
C GLU A 17 -1.89 -20.33 -21.54
N THR A 18 -2.73 -21.10 -22.23
CA THR A 18 -4.12 -20.70 -22.56
C THR A 18 -5.14 -21.23 -21.55
N THR A 19 -4.96 -20.92 -20.26
CA THR A 19 -6.02 -21.03 -19.24
C THR A 19 -6.51 -19.63 -18.87
N ALA A 20 -7.83 -19.46 -18.74
CA ALA A 20 -8.43 -18.20 -18.31
C ALA A 20 -7.79 -17.75 -16.99
N ARG A 21 -6.96 -16.69 -17.04
CA ARG A 21 -6.17 -16.23 -15.90
C ARG A 21 -7.10 -15.53 -14.91
N LYS A 22 -7.30 -16.14 -13.75
CA LYS A 22 -7.99 -15.51 -12.62
C LYS A 22 -7.18 -14.26 -12.20
N PRO A 23 -7.84 -13.12 -11.92
CA PRO A 23 -7.13 -11.95 -11.44
C PRO A 23 -6.54 -12.20 -10.05
N LEU A 24 -5.27 -11.86 -9.88
CA LEU A 24 -4.56 -11.93 -8.61
C LEU A 24 -4.96 -10.76 -7.70
N LYS A 25 -4.93 -10.95 -6.40
CA LYS A 25 -5.19 -9.88 -5.42
C LYS A 25 -3.92 -9.10 -5.09
N VAL A 26 -4.06 -7.79 -4.89
CA VAL A 26 -2.99 -6.95 -4.33
C VAL A 26 -2.90 -7.16 -2.82
N ILE A 27 -1.69 -7.41 -2.32
CA ILE A 27 -1.39 -7.53 -0.88
C ILE A 27 -0.65 -6.31 -0.33
N ALA A 28 0.02 -5.53 -1.19
CA ALA A 28 0.69 -4.27 -0.84
C ALA A 28 0.78 -3.31 -2.02
N GLY A 29 0.83 -2.00 -1.73
CA GLY A 29 0.89 -0.91 -2.71
C GLY A 29 -0.44 -0.17 -2.84
N GLU A 30 -0.37 1.15 -3.02
CA GLU A 30 -1.51 2.04 -3.15
C GLU A 30 -1.34 2.97 -4.36
N PRO A 31 -2.43 3.38 -5.03
CA PRO A 31 -2.35 4.31 -6.17
C PRO A 31 -1.63 5.62 -5.85
N ASP A 32 -1.80 6.11 -4.61
CA ASP A 32 -1.24 7.38 -4.12
C ASP A 32 0.18 7.21 -3.53
N SER A 33 0.77 6.03 -3.66
CA SER A 33 2.17 5.74 -3.26
C SER A 33 2.93 5.08 -4.41
N PRO A 34 3.11 5.79 -5.54
CA PRO A 34 3.79 5.25 -6.71
C PRO A 34 5.29 5.07 -6.47
N LEU A 35 5.92 4.22 -7.29
CA LEU A 35 7.37 4.20 -7.43
C LEU A 35 7.82 5.51 -8.09
N VAL A 36 8.70 6.25 -7.40
CA VAL A 36 9.22 7.55 -7.88
C VAL A 36 10.68 7.43 -8.30
N ILE A 37 10.98 7.78 -9.55
CA ILE A 37 12.35 7.84 -10.10
C ILE A 37 12.54 9.20 -10.77
N GLY A 38 13.17 10.14 -10.07
CA GLY A 38 13.26 11.52 -10.55
C GLY A 38 11.86 12.17 -10.61
N ASP A 39 11.45 12.57 -11.81
CA ASP A 39 10.13 13.12 -12.13
C ASP A 39 9.12 12.04 -12.58
N ILE A 40 9.51 10.76 -12.56
CA ILE A 40 8.70 9.64 -13.05
C ILE A 40 7.95 9.00 -11.89
N GLU A 41 6.63 8.96 -11.99
CA GLU A 41 5.77 8.24 -11.04
C GLU A 41 5.12 7.03 -11.71
N ILE A 42 5.30 5.85 -11.12
CA ILE A 42 4.80 4.58 -11.65
C ILE A 42 4.01 3.86 -10.55
N PRO A 43 2.66 3.78 -10.65
CA PRO A 43 1.88 2.99 -9.70
C PRO A 43 2.32 1.52 -9.73
N CYS A 44 2.65 0.98 -8.56
CA CYS A 44 3.23 -0.34 -8.38
C CYS A 44 2.57 -1.12 -7.24
N TYR A 45 2.55 -2.44 -7.34
CA TYR A 45 1.86 -3.31 -6.39
C TYR A 45 2.62 -4.62 -6.19
N VAL A 46 2.40 -5.26 -5.04
CA VAL A 46 2.78 -6.66 -4.78
C VAL A 46 1.50 -7.49 -4.75
N LEU A 47 1.50 -8.59 -5.50
CA LEU A 47 0.37 -9.49 -5.64
C LEU A 47 0.43 -10.66 -4.63
N GLU A 48 -0.66 -11.40 -4.49
CA GLU A 48 -0.79 -12.52 -3.53
C GLU A 48 0.17 -13.69 -3.77
N ASP A 49 0.75 -13.79 -4.96
CA ASP A 49 1.81 -14.73 -5.33
C ASP A 49 3.22 -14.11 -5.20
N GLU A 50 3.32 -12.97 -4.52
CA GLU A 50 4.52 -12.15 -4.35
C GLU A 50 5.05 -11.50 -5.63
N THR A 51 4.33 -11.60 -6.76
CA THR A 51 4.74 -10.94 -7.99
C THR A 51 4.70 -9.42 -7.81
N ARG A 52 5.81 -8.74 -8.10
CA ARG A 52 5.88 -7.27 -8.13
C ARG A 52 5.49 -6.76 -9.51
N VAL A 53 4.45 -5.93 -9.56
CA VAL A 53 3.89 -5.43 -10.81
C VAL A 53 3.87 -3.91 -10.88
N LEU A 54 4.11 -3.38 -12.08
CA LEU A 54 3.88 -1.99 -12.43
C LEU A 54 2.58 -1.89 -13.23
N SER A 55 1.75 -0.90 -12.93
CA SER A 55 0.52 -0.68 -13.70
C SER A 55 0.84 -0.43 -15.17
N GLN A 56 0.05 -0.98 -16.09
CA GLN A 56 0.28 -0.84 -17.54
C GLN A 56 0.37 0.63 -17.96
N ARG A 57 -0.48 1.49 -17.39
CA ARG A 57 -0.48 2.94 -17.70
C ARG A 57 0.78 3.63 -17.19
N GLY A 58 1.20 3.33 -15.96
CA GLY A 58 2.44 3.85 -15.40
C GLY A 58 3.65 3.40 -16.21
N PHE A 59 3.67 2.13 -16.61
CA PHE A 59 4.73 1.54 -17.41
C PHE A 59 4.91 2.25 -18.77
N ILE A 60 3.83 2.46 -19.52
CA ILE A 60 3.86 3.16 -20.81
C ILE A 60 4.31 4.63 -20.61
N GLY A 61 3.79 5.30 -19.59
CA GLY A 61 4.18 6.67 -19.25
C GLY A 61 5.65 6.80 -18.85
N ALA A 62 6.19 5.81 -18.13
CA ALA A 62 7.58 5.78 -17.70
C ALA A 62 8.55 5.82 -18.88
N LEU A 63 8.24 5.10 -19.97
CA LEU A 63 9.03 5.07 -21.20
C LEU A 63 8.84 6.32 -22.09
N ALA A 64 8.19 7.37 -21.59
CA ALA A 64 7.82 8.57 -22.35
C ALA A 64 6.97 8.27 -23.60
N MET A 65 6.25 7.15 -23.62
CA MET A 65 5.37 6.78 -24.72
C MET A 65 3.98 7.39 -24.50
N SER A 66 3.41 8.00 -25.54
CA SER A 66 2.03 8.47 -25.50
C SER A 66 1.07 7.29 -25.34
N PRO A 67 0.14 7.30 -24.37
CA PRO A 67 -0.91 6.29 -24.30
C PRO A 67 -1.65 6.25 -25.64
N GLY A 68 -1.77 5.07 -26.27
CA GLY A 68 -2.53 4.93 -27.50
C GLY A 68 -3.93 5.57 -27.40
N SER A 69 -4.40 6.16 -28.50
CA SER A 69 -5.71 6.83 -28.53
C SER A 69 -6.83 5.89 -28.06
N ARG A 70 -7.75 6.39 -27.22
CA ARG A 70 -8.80 5.62 -26.49
C ARG A 70 -9.67 4.70 -27.36
N GLY A 71 -9.67 4.88 -28.68
CA GLY A 71 -10.49 4.14 -29.64
C GLY A 71 -9.85 2.87 -30.24
N LYS A 72 -8.56 2.60 -30.04
CA LYS A 72 -7.86 1.45 -30.65
C LYS A 72 -7.44 0.43 -29.59
N ARG A 73 -8.41 -0.06 -28.81
CA ARG A 73 -8.24 -1.32 -28.05
C ARG A 73 -8.38 -2.49 -29.02
N THR A 74 -7.44 -2.62 -29.95
CA THR A 74 -7.35 -3.85 -30.74
C THR A 74 -6.82 -4.93 -29.82
N ASN A 75 -7.68 -5.92 -29.56
CA ASN A 75 -7.29 -7.24 -29.09
C ASN A 75 -5.97 -7.66 -29.79
N GLY A 76 -4.94 -7.97 -29.01
CA GLY A 76 -3.87 -8.86 -29.47
C GLY A 76 -2.56 -8.27 -30.01
N ASP A 77 -2.28 -6.98 -29.88
CA ASP A 77 -0.88 -6.50 -30.02
C ASP A 77 -0.65 -5.28 -29.13
N ASP A 78 0.04 -5.52 -28.01
CA ASP A 78 0.38 -4.52 -27.02
C ASP A 78 1.24 -3.41 -27.64
N GLN A 79 0.97 -2.15 -27.30
CA GLN A 79 1.72 -0.99 -27.81
C GLN A 79 3.23 -1.16 -27.59
N ILE A 80 3.60 -1.77 -26.46
CA ILE A 80 4.99 -2.09 -26.11
C ILE A 80 5.55 -3.17 -27.04
N ALA A 81 4.80 -4.25 -27.27
CA ALA A 81 5.20 -5.31 -28.19
C ALA A 81 5.42 -4.77 -29.62
N ALA A 82 4.53 -3.87 -30.08
CA ALA A 82 4.66 -3.22 -31.38
C ALA A 82 5.92 -2.32 -31.46
N PHE A 83 6.23 -1.60 -30.38
CA PHE A 83 7.46 -0.81 -30.27
C PHE A 83 8.71 -1.68 -30.36
N LEU A 84 8.77 -2.78 -29.60
CA LEU A 84 9.90 -3.71 -29.60
C LEU A 84 10.13 -4.42 -30.94
N ARG A 85 9.07 -4.66 -31.73
CA ARG A 85 9.18 -5.24 -33.08
C ARG A 85 9.69 -4.27 -34.15
N GLY A 86 9.90 -2.99 -33.82
CA GLY A 86 10.49 -2.04 -34.74
C GLY A 86 11.89 -2.47 -35.20
N ASN A 87 12.24 -2.22 -36.47
CA ASN A 87 13.50 -2.69 -37.07
C ASN A 87 14.76 -2.28 -36.27
N ALA A 88 14.71 -1.13 -35.60
CA ALA A 88 15.79 -0.63 -34.76
C ALA A 88 16.00 -1.47 -33.49
N LEU A 89 14.93 -2.01 -32.90
CA LEU A 89 14.95 -2.67 -31.60
C LEU A 89 14.94 -4.20 -31.72
N ALA A 90 14.22 -4.74 -32.70
CA ALA A 90 14.04 -6.18 -32.89
C ALA A 90 15.33 -7.02 -32.84
N PRO A 91 16.50 -6.55 -33.33
CA PRO A 91 17.76 -7.29 -33.20
C PRO A 91 18.24 -7.48 -31.76
N HIS A 92 17.84 -6.60 -30.84
CA HIS A 92 18.27 -6.56 -29.44
C HIS A 92 17.23 -7.19 -28.48
N VAL A 93 16.04 -7.53 -28.96
CA VAL A 93 14.94 -8.06 -28.13
C VAL A 93 15.13 -9.55 -27.84
N HIS A 94 15.13 -9.91 -26.57
CA HIS A 94 15.06 -11.31 -26.12
C HIS A 94 13.63 -11.84 -26.23
N ALA A 95 13.50 -13.14 -26.52
CA ALA A 95 12.19 -13.79 -26.70
C ALA A 95 11.31 -13.69 -25.44
N GLU A 96 11.90 -13.81 -24.25
CA GLU A 96 11.20 -13.70 -22.96
C GLU A 96 10.62 -12.29 -22.75
N THR A 97 11.40 -11.25 -23.03
CA THR A 97 10.94 -9.85 -22.97
C THR A 97 9.73 -9.63 -23.88
N LEU A 98 9.77 -10.15 -25.11
CA LEU A 98 8.64 -10.01 -26.04
C LEU A 98 7.41 -10.80 -25.57
N ALA A 99 7.59 -12.02 -25.07
CA ALA A 99 6.50 -12.83 -24.53
C ALA A 99 5.82 -12.15 -23.33
N ALA A 100 6.61 -11.57 -22.42
CA ALA A 100 6.11 -10.83 -21.26
C ALA A 100 5.24 -9.61 -21.65
N THR A 101 5.56 -8.93 -22.75
CA THR A 101 4.73 -7.81 -23.25
C THR A 101 3.39 -8.25 -23.84
N ARG A 102 3.27 -9.51 -24.31
CA ARG A 102 2.00 -10.04 -24.85
C ARG A 102 1.06 -10.54 -23.77
N ASN A 103 1.56 -10.79 -22.56
CA ASN A 103 0.85 -11.41 -21.45
C ASN A 103 0.83 -10.52 -20.20
N PRO A 104 0.15 -9.35 -20.22
CA PRO A 104 0.01 -8.52 -19.04
C PRO A 104 -0.71 -9.29 -17.91
N ILE A 105 -0.28 -9.06 -16.68
CA ILE A 105 -0.81 -9.69 -15.47
C ILE A 105 -2.12 -8.99 -15.09
N LEU A 106 -3.19 -9.78 -14.90
CA LEU A 106 -4.47 -9.29 -14.43
C LEU A 106 -4.48 -9.29 -12.90
N PHE A 107 -4.85 -8.16 -12.29
CA PHE A 107 -4.99 -8.05 -10.85
C PHE A 107 -6.18 -7.19 -10.41
N THR A 108 -6.65 -7.40 -9.19
CA THR A 108 -7.70 -6.59 -8.56
C THR A 108 -7.06 -5.49 -7.70
N PRO A 109 -7.36 -4.20 -7.94
CA PRO A 109 -6.80 -3.09 -7.15
C PRO A 109 -7.12 -3.17 -5.64
N PRO A 110 -6.34 -2.49 -4.77
CA PRO A 110 -6.47 -2.55 -3.30
C PRO A 110 -7.88 -2.27 -2.76
N HIS A 111 -8.61 -1.34 -3.37
CA HIS A 111 -9.95 -0.93 -2.92
C HIS A 111 -11.09 -1.62 -3.70
N GLY A 112 -10.78 -2.69 -4.43
CA GLY A 112 -11.71 -3.34 -5.35
C GLY A 112 -11.94 -2.52 -6.63
N GLY A 113 -12.89 -2.97 -7.45
CA GLY A 113 -13.22 -2.34 -8.73
C GLY A 113 -12.87 -3.20 -9.95
N ARG A 114 -12.78 -2.57 -11.12
CA ARG A 114 -12.46 -3.27 -12.37
C ARG A 114 -11.03 -3.80 -12.34
N THR A 115 -10.85 -5.03 -12.79
CA THR A 115 -9.54 -5.65 -12.99
C THR A 115 -8.62 -4.73 -13.78
N ALA A 116 -7.40 -4.58 -13.27
CA ALA A 116 -6.35 -3.81 -13.89
C ALA A 116 -5.33 -4.74 -14.56
N PHE A 117 -4.52 -4.15 -15.44
CA PHE A 117 -3.41 -4.82 -16.10
C PHE A 117 -2.10 -4.21 -15.63
N GLY A 118 -1.09 -5.07 -15.46
CA GLY A 118 0.27 -4.67 -15.15
C GLY A 118 1.30 -5.56 -15.83
N TYR A 119 2.56 -5.15 -15.74
CA TYR A 119 3.71 -5.98 -16.13
C TYR A 119 4.57 -6.26 -14.93
N SER A 120 5.36 -7.34 -14.97
CA SER A 120 6.43 -7.56 -14.01
C SER A 120 7.31 -6.31 -13.91
N ALA A 121 7.70 -5.94 -12.69
CA ALA A 121 8.59 -4.81 -12.47
C ALA A 121 9.92 -4.94 -13.22
N THR A 122 10.43 -6.16 -13.38
CA THR A 122 11.68 -6.46 -14.11
C THR A 122 11.57 -6.19 -15.62
N LEU A 123 10.36 -6.24 -16.19
CA LEU A 123 10.19 -5.99 -17.63
C LEU A 123 10.59 -4.55 -18.01
N LEU A 124 10.49 -3.60 -17.06
CA LEU A 124 10.88 -2.22 -17.31
C LEU A 124 12.38 -2.12 -17.58
N THR A 125 13.21 -2.80 -16.78
CA THR A 125 14.66 -2.82 -16.95
C THR A 125 15.05 -3.54 -18.24
N ASP A 126 14.41 -4.68 -18.54
CA ASP A 126 14.68 -5.42 -19.77
C ASP A 126 14.44 -4.56 -21.03
N ILE A 127 13.36 -3.78 -21.04
CA ILE A 127 13.05 -2.88 -22.15
C ILE A 127 14.03 -1.70 -22.21
N CYS A 128 14.43 -1.15 -21.07
CA CYS A 128 15.45 -0.12 -21.04
C CYS A 128 16.76 -0.64 -21.66
N ASP A 129 17.18 -1.86 -21.32
CA ASP A 129 18.41 -2.47 -21.84
C ASP A 129 18.33 -2.68 -23.36
N VAL A 130 17.21 -3.16 -23.88
CA VAL A 130 16.97 -3.27 -25.33
C VAL A 130 17.14 -1.92 -26.04
N VAL A 131 16.53 -0.86 -25.51
CA VAL A 131 16.57 0.48 -26.11
C VAL A 131 17.99 1.06 -26.03
N LEU A 132 18.68 0.88 -24.91
CA LEU A 132 20.05 1.37 -24.71
C LEU A 132 21.06 0.61 -25.59
N ALA A 133 20.90 -0.71 -25.76
CA ALA A 133 21.71 -1.50 -26.67
C ALA A 133 21.52 -1.08 -28.14
N ALA A 134 20.27 -0.81 -28.55
CA ALA A 134 20.00 -0.27 -29.88
C ALA A 134 20.58 1.14 -30.08
N ARG A 135 20.59 1.97 -29.02
CA ARG A 135 21.26 3.29 -29.05
C ARG A 135 22.76 3.16 -29.23
N GLU A 136 23.40 2.26 -28.48
CA GLU A 136 24.84 1.99 -28.56
C GLU A 136 25.25 1.48 -29.94
N ALA A 137 24.40 0.67 -30.58
CA ALA A 137 24.59 0.21 -31.95
C ALA A 137 24.29 1.28 -33.02
N GLY A 138 23.85 2.49 -32.64
CA GLY A 138 23.46 3.55 -33.58
C GLY A 138 22.21 3.22 -34.41
N ALA A 139 21.40 2.26 -33.98
CA ALA A 139 20.24 1.75 -34.73
C ALA A 139 18.96 2.57 -34.52
N LEU A 140 18.92 3.42 -33.50
CA LEU A 140 17.73 4.20 -33.16
C LEU A 140 17.40 5.27 -34.21
N LEU A 141 16.10 5.45 -34.45
CA LEU A 141 15.59 6.56 -35.25
C LEU A 141 15.66 7.87 -34.47
N PRO A 142 15.79 9.05 -35.12
CA PRO A 142 15.82 10.36 -34.45
C PRO A 142 14.68 10.56 -33.44
N GLN A 143 13.48 10.13 -33.79
CA GLN A 143 12.29 10.21 -32.93
C GLN A 143 12.33 9.30 -31.70
N GLN A 144 13.22 8.30 -31.63
CA GLN A 144 13.33 7.36 -30.50
C GLN A 144 14.37 7.79 -29.46
N HIS A 145 15.19 8.81 -29.73
CA HIS A 145 16.25 9.24 -28.80
C HIS A 145 15.72 9.69 -27.44
N HIS A 146 14.59 10.40 -27.40
CA HIS A 146 13.95 10.80 -26.14
C HIS A 146 13.57 9.61 -25.25
N VAL A 147 13.15 8.48 -25.85
CA VAL A 147 12.85 7.24 -25.12
C VAL A 147 14.13 6.67 -24.53
N ALA A 148 15.23 6.69 -25.27
CA ALA A 148 16.51 6.19 -24.78
C ALA A 148 17.10 7.05 -23.65
N GLU A 149 16.96 8.37 -23.72
CA GLU A 149 17.31 9.28 -22.60
C GLU A 149 16.47 8.96 -21.35
N ARG A 150 15.17 8.71 -21.53
CA ARG A 150 14.27 8.30 -20.43
C ARG A 150 14.67 6.95 -19.83
N CYS A 151 15.01 5.97 -20.67
CA CYS A 151 15.50 4.65 -20.24
C CYS A 151 16.81 4.76 -19.44
N GLU A 152 17.74 5.61 -19.89
CA GLU A 152 18.99 5.85 -19.18
C GLU A 152 18.76 6.48 -17.80
N LEU A 153 17.86 7.46 -17.69
CA LEU A 153 17.48 8.05 -16.42
C LEU A 153 16.88 7.00 -15.48
N LEU A 154 15.96 6.17 -15.99
CA LEU A 154 15.34 5.07 -15.24
C LEU A 154 16.40 4.09 -14.70
N VAL A 155 17.27 3.57 -15.56
CA VAL A 155 18.31 2.60 -15.16
C VAL A 155 19.27 3.19 -14.14
N ARG A 156 19.74 4.44 -14.33
CA ARG A 156 20.62 5.12 -13.37
C ARG A 156 19.93 5.36 -12.02
N GLY A 157 18.66 5.77 -12.05
CA GLY A 157 17.86 5.99 -10.84
C GLY A 157 17.61 4.69 -10.07
N LEU A 158 17.19 3.64 -10.77
CA LEU A 158 16.99 2.31 -10.21
C LEU A 158 18.28 1.73 -9.62
N ALA A 159 19.43 1.88 -10.29
CA ALA A 159 20.71 1.41 -9.77
C ALA A 159 21.09 2.12 -8.46
N ARG A 160 20.86 3.44 -8.37
CA ARG A 160 21.14 4.22 -7.16
C ARG A 160 20.23 3.83 -5.99
N VAL A 161 18.94 3.63 -6.25
CA VAL A 161 18.01 3.16 -5.21
C VAL A 161 18.32 1.71 -4.82
N GLY A 162 18.67 0.88 -5.81
CA GLY A 162 19.03 -0.52 -5.63
C GLY A 162 20.24 -0.69 -4.71
N ILE A 163 21.33 0.06 -4.92
CA ILE A 163 22.50 -0.05 -4.03
C ILE A 163 22.17 0.41 -2.59
N ILE A 164 21.36 1.44 -2.41
CA ILE A 164 20.93 1.90 -1.08
C ILE A 164 20.07 0.81 -0.41
N GLY A 165 19.08 0.27 -1.13
CA GLY A 165 18.21 -0.80 -0.61
C GLY A 165 18.99 -2.07 -0.26
N LEU A 166 19.94 -2.48 -1.11
CA LEU A 166 20.79 -3.65 -0.84
C LEU A 166 21.70 -3.43 0.38
N VAL A 167 22.22 -2.22 0.59
CA VAL A 167 22.99 -1.88 1.79
C VAL A 167 22.08 -1.91 3.03
N ASP A 168 20.88 -1.34 2.94
CA ASP A 168 19.92 -1.34 4.04
C ASP A 168 19.52 -2.78 4.45
N GLU A 169 19.26 -3.65 3.48
CA GLU A 169 18.95 -5.07 3.68
C GLU A 169 20.15 -5.83 4.28
N ALA A 170 21.34 -5.68 3.67
CA ALA A 170 22.54 -6.39 4.11
C ALA A 170 23.02 -5.98 5.51
N THR A 171 22.80 -4.72 5.90
CA THR A 171 23.15 -4.20 7.24
C THR A 171 22.03 -4.39 8.26
N GLY A 172 20.83 -4.75 7.82
CA GLY A 172 19.63 -4.76 8.67
C GLY A 172 19.17 -3.37 9.09
N TYR A 173 19.63 -2.31 8.42
CA TYR A 173 19.25 -0.92 8.71
C TYR A 173 17.76 -0.66 8.49
N GLU A 174 17.08 -1.46 7.66
CA GLU A 174 15.62 -1.38 7.50
C GLU A 174 14.88 -1.48 8.84
N ARG A 175 15.26 -2.43 9.70
CA ARG A 175 14.69 -2.57 11.05
C ARG A 175 14.97 -1.36 11.93
N ILE A 176 16.19 -0.83 11.89
CA ILE A 176 16.57 0.37 12.66
C ILE A 176 15.76 1.58 12.18
N ARG A 177 15.57 1.73 10.88
CA ARG A 177 14.79 2.81 10.29
C ARG A 177 13.32 2.73 10.70
N GLU A 178 12.73 1.54 10.71
CA GLU A 178 11.36 1.30 11.19
C GLU A 178 11.22 1.60 12.69
N GLU A 179 12.17 1.13 13.50
CA GLU A 179 12.22 1.41 14.95
C GLU A 179 12.34 2.91 15.22
N CYS A 180 13.23 3.63 14.52
CA CYS A 180 13.37 5.08 14.65
C CYS A 180 12.13 5.84 14.15
N ALA A 181 11.47 5.37 13.08
CA ALA A 181 10.23 5.96 12.59
C ALA A 181 9.11 5.80 13.62
N LEU A 182 9.00 4.62 14.23
CA LEU A 182 8.05 4.36 15.31
C LEU A 182 8.36 5.22 16.54
N ALA A 183 9.62 5.31 16.95
CA ALA A 183 10.05 6.14 18.08
C ALA A 183 9.64 7.60 17.89
N LYS A 184 9.87 8.19 16.71
CA LYS A 184 9.43 9.56 16.39
C LYS A 184 7.92 9.75 16.47
N ILE A 185 7.14 8.74 16.06
CA ILE A 185 5.67 8.78 16.20
C ILE A 185 5.30 8.74 17.70
N LEU A 186 5.91 7.85 18.47
CA LEU A 186 5.64 7.73 19.90
C LEU A 186 6.04 9.00 20.66
N GLU A 187 7.19 9.60 20.37
CA GLU A 187 7.63 10.89 20.95
C GLU A 187 6.66 12.03 20.65
N ALA A 188 6.07 12.06 19.44
CA ALA A 188 5.06 13.07 19.12
C ALA A 188 3.79 12.88 19.97
N PHE A 189 3.38 11.64 20.24
CA PHE A 189 2.13 11.34 20.94
C PHE A 189 2.26 11.25 22.46
N LEU A 190 3.39 10.77 22.97
CA LEU A 190 3.58 10.36 24.36
C LEU A 190 4.77 11.07 24.99
N ASP A 191 4.54 11.60 26.18
CA ASP A 191 5.53 12.29 26.99
C ASP A 191 6.23 11.32 27.94
N GLU A 192 7.51 11.60 28.25
CA GLU A 192 8.28 10.83 29.24
C GLU A 192 7.73 11.03 30.65
N GLU A 193 7.14 12.20 30.91
CA GLU A 193 6.56 12.56 32.20
C GLU A 193 5.04 12.42 32.22
N LEU A 194 4.50 12.14 33.41
CA LEU A 194 3.07 12.00 33.62
C LEU A 194 2.42 13.38 33.82
N HIS A 195 1.46 13.73 32.96
CA HIS A 195 0.69 14.96 33.10
C HIS A 195 -0.41 14.87 34.18
N PRO A 196 -0.82 16.01 34.76
CA PRO A 196 -1.97 16.08 35.66
C PRO A 196 -3.22 15.45 35.04
N TRP A 197 -4.10 14.92 35.90
CA TRP A 197 -5.36 14.38 35.42
C TRP A 197 -6.23 15.48 34.79
N THR A 198 -6.53 15.30 33.50
CA THR A 198 -7.47 16.14 32.75
C THR A 198 -8.59 15.27 32.24
N LYS A 199 -9.81 15.82 32.22
CA LYS A 199 -10.99 15.08 31.73
C LYS A 199 -10.87 14.86 30.21
N THR A 200 -10.49 13.64 29.81
CA THR A 200 -10.34 13.27 28.39
C THR A 200 -11.54 12.50 27.83
N PHE A 201 -12.17 11.65 28.63
CA PHE A 201 -13.32 10.85 28.20
C PHE A 201 -14.60 11.45 28.75
N ASP A 202 -15.38 12.06 27.86
CA ASP A 202 -16.68 12.60 28.22
C ASP A 202 -17.72 11.53 28.49
N PHE A 203 -18.76 11.92 29.22
CA PHE A 203 -19.89 11.05 29.54
C PHE A 203 -20.57 10.52 28.28
N SER A 204 -20.67 11.35 27.24
CA SER A 204 -21.27 11.02 25.94
C SER A 204 -20.61 9.81 25.27
N PHE A 205 -19.28 9.66 25.39
CA PHE A 205 -18.56 8.51 24.84
C PHE A 205 -19.05 7.20 25.48
N TYR A 206 -19.13 7.15 26.81
CA TYR A 206 -19.57 5.95 27.53
C TYR A 206 -21.08 5.70 27.38
N GLU A 207 -21.88 6.75 27.34
CA GLU A 207 -23.33 6.64 27.10
C GLU A 207 -23.62 5.94 25.77
N GLN A 208 -22.87 6.27 24.72
CA GLN A 208 -23.02 5.60 23.43
C GLN A 208 -22.62 4.12 23.47
N ILE A 209 -21.58 3.75 24.24
CA ILE A 209 -21.22 2.35 24.45
C ILE A 209 -22.36 1.59 25.14
N PHE A 210 -22.93 2.17 26.21
CA PHE A 210 -24.04 1.56 26.94
C PHE A 210 -25.26 1.38 26.04
N ARG A 211 -25.61 2.40 25.24
CA ARG A 211 -26.69 2.34 24.25
C ARG A 211 -26.49 1.19 23.27
N LEU A 212 -25.33 1.14 22.62
CA LEU A 212 -25.05 0.11 21.59
C LEU A 212 -24.91 -1.29 22.17
N ARG A 213 -24.61 -1.42 23.46
CA ARG A 213 -24.55 -2.70 24.19
C ARG A 213 -25.86 -3.09 24.87
N GLY A 214 -26.87 -2.23 24.86
CA GLY A 214 -28.16 -2.48 25.53
C GLY A 214 -28.07 -2.44 27.06
N TRP A 215 -27.06 -1.78 27.63
CA TRP A 215 -26.78 -1.78 29.07
C TRP A 215 -27.53 -0.69 29.84
N GLY A 216 -28.80 -0.42 29.58
CA GLY A 216 -29.55 0.61 30.31
C GLY A 216 -28.83 1.97 30.39
N SER A 217 -29.06 2.74 31.46
CA SER A 217 -28.41 4.05 31.65
C SER A 217 -26.98 3.92 32.19
N ALA A 218 -26.06 4.70 31.62
CA ALA A 218 -24.69 4.84 32.12
C ALA A 218 -24.59 5.71 33.39
N SER A 219 -25.67 6.37 33.80
CA SER A 219 -25.70 7.27 34.95
C SER A 219 -25.81 6.50 36.27
N GLY A 220 -24.92 6.78 37.22
CA GLY A 220 -24.97 6.22 38.58
C GLY A 220 -24.63 4.73 38.71
N VAL A 221 -24.33 4.02 37.62
CA VAL A 221 -24.00 2.59 37.62
C VAL A 221 -22.49 2.36 37.58
N LYS A 222 -22.00 1.39 38.37
CA LYS A 222 -20.61 0.94 38.30
C LYS A 222 -20.33 0.38 36.90
N ARG A 223 -19.42 1.04 36.20
CA ARG A 223 -19.00 0.67 34.84
C ARG A 223 -18.55 -0.79 34.77
N PRO A 224 -19.09 -1.60 33.84
CA PRO A 224 -18.59 -2.95 33.57
C PRO A 224 -17.08 -2.95 33.30
N ARG A 225 -16.36 -3.96 33.82
CA ARG A 225 -14.89 -4.08 33.65
C ARG A 225 -14.48 -4.13 32.18
N VAL A 226 -15.33 -4.67 31.31
CA VAL A 226 -15.12 -4.77 29.87
C VAL A 226 -14.97 -3.42 29.15
N ILE A 227 -15.41 -2.32 29.75
CA ILE A 227 -15.26 -0.98 29.16
C ILE A 227 -13.78 -0.63 28.93
N GLY A 228 -12.87 -1.08 29.81
CA GLY A 228 -11.44 -0.88 29.58
C GLY A 228 -10.94 -1.54 28.29
N HIS A 229 -11.48 -2.72 27.95
CA HIS A 229 -11.16 -3.39 26.69
C HIS A 229 -11.70 -2.63 25.48
N TYR A 230 -12.92 -2.06 25.57
CA TYR A 230 -13.43 -1.21 24.50
C TYR A 230 -12.66 0.09 24.37
N THR A 231 -12.29 0.75 25.46
CA THR A 231 -11.46 1.96 25.36
C THR A 231 -10.12 1.65 24.69
N ASN A 232 -9.50 0.50 24.98
CA ASN A 232 -8.29 0.08 24.27
C ASN A 232 -8.56 -0.14 22.77
N ASP A 233 -9.55 -0.97 22.41
CA ASP A 233 -9.86 -1.31 21.00
C ASP A 233 -10.32 -0.12 20.17
N LEU A 234 -11.13 0.77 20.74
CA LEU A 234 -11.78 1.87 20.01
C LEU A 234 -10.87 3.12 19.93
N VAL A 235 -9.95 3.29 20.87
CA VAL A 235 -9.15 4.52 21.00
C VAL A 235 -7.65 4.21 20.90
N TYR A 236 -7.08 3.56 21.91
CA TYR A 236 -5.63 3.44 22.01
C TYR A 236 -4.99 2.54 20.93
N GLU A 237 -5.70 1.54 20.40
CA GLU A 237 -5.23 0.69 19.29
C GLU A 237 -5.28 1.35 17.91
N ARG A 238 -5.92 2.53 17.81
CA ARG A 238 -6.25 3.16 16.51
C ARG A 238 -5.67 4.58 16.36
N ILE A 239 -5.23 5.19 17.45
CA ILE A 239 -4.78 6.58 17.44
C ILE A 239 -3.45 6.77 16.73
N ALA A 240 -2.50 5.84 16.91
CA ALA A 240 -1.21 5.81 16.23
C ALA A 240 -0.50 4.46 16.45
N PRO A 241 0.44 4.08 15.56
CA PRO A 241 1.24 2.86 15.71
C PRO A 241 1.93 2.78 17.07
N GLY A 242 1.91 1.61 17.70
CA GLY A 242 2.65 1.32 18.93
C GLY A 242 2.14 2.01 20.21
N VAL A 243 1.25 3.01 20.13
CA VAL A 243 0.84 3.82 21.30
C VAL A 243 0.29 2.96 22.44
N LEU A 244 -0.61 2.00 22.19
CA LEU A 244 -1.11 1.15 23.27
C LEU A 244 -0.03 0.23 23.86
N ALA A 245 0.91 -0.26 23.05
CA ALA A 245 2.00 -1.10 23.55
C ALA A 245 2.89 -0.30 24.51
N GLU A 246 3.32 0.89 24.07
CA GLU A 246 4.12 1.82 24.86
C GLU A 246 3.40 2.24 26.15
N LEU A 247 2.11 2.57 26.07
CA LEU A 247 1.30 2.93 27.23
C LEU A 247 1.18 1.79 28.25
N ARG A 248 1.15 0.52 27.80
CA ARG A 248 1.10 -0.65 28.69
C ARG A 248 2.42 -0.87 29.39
N GLU A 249 3.53 -0.56 28.74
CA GLU A 249 4.88 -0.61 29.31
C GLU A 249 5.07 0.50 30.35
N ARG A 250 4.75 1.75 30.01
CA ARG A 250 4.86 2.90 30.94
C ARG A 250 3.90 2.83 32.13
N ASN A 251 2.74 2.20 31.95
CA ASN A 251 1.71 2.11 32.99
C ASN A 251 1.23 0.66 33.16
N PRO A 252 2.05 -0.25 33.70
CA PRO A 252 1.76 -1.69 33.79
C PRO A 252 0.63 -2.02 34.78
N VAL A 253 0.07 -3.24 34.66
CA VAL A 253 -0.97 -3.70 35.60
C VAL A 253 -0.23 -4.18 36.84
N LEU A 254 -0.58 -3.64 37.99
CA LEU A 254 0.01 -4.07 39.25
C LEU A 254 -0.49 -5.48 39.62
N PRO A 255 0.21 -6.21 40.52
CA PRO A 255 -0.23 -7.53 40.98
C PRO A 255 -1.69 -7.57 41.49
N GLN A 256 -2.19 -6.44 41.98
CA GLN A 256 -3.56 -6.26 42.46
C GLN A 256 -4.60 -6.11 41.32
N GLY A 257 -4.20 -6.15 40.05
CA GLY A 257 -5.09 -6.15 38.88
C GLY A 257 -5.55 -4.77 38.41
N TRP A 258 -4.98 -3.69 38.92
CA TRP A 258 -5.28 -2.31 38.49
C TRP A 258 -4.00 -1.55 38.11
N ARG A 259 -4.16 -0.49 37.32
CA ARG A 259 -3.07 0.40 36.91
C ARG A 259 -3.00 1.62 37.83
N LYS A 260 -1.79 2.02 38.21
CA LYS A 260 -1.56 3.18 39.07
C LYS A 260 -2.12 4.47 38.46
N ASN A 261 -1.79 4.71 37.20
CA ASN A 261 -2.12 5.95 36.49
C ASN A 261 -3.14 5.68 35.36
N ARG A 262 -3.59 6.73 34.68
CA ARG A 262 -4.45 6.62 33.48
C ARG A 262 -3.62 6.81 32.22
N HIS A 263 -3.92 6.04 31.17
CA HIS A 263 -3.17 6.12 29.92
C HIS A 263 -3.20 7.51 29.27
N HIS A 264 -4.31 8.24 29.34
CA HIS A 264 -4.42 9.58 28.75
C HIS A 264 -3.48 10.63 29.39
N GLN A 265 -2.93 10.37 30.58
CA GLN A 265 -1.99 11.28 31.25
C GLN A 265 -0.59 11.24 30.66
N TRP A 266 -0.28 10.25 29.83
CA TRP A 266 1.02 10.13 29.17
C TRP A 266 1.06 10.82 27.82
N PHE A 267 -0.03 11.44 27.36
CA PHE A 267 -0.05 12.09 26.06
C PHE A 267 0.57 13.47 26.12
N THR A 268 1.35 13.84 25.10
CA THR A 268 1.95 15.18 25.00
C THR A 268 0.86 16.25 24.95
N PRO A 269 1.00 17.38 25.68
CA PRO A 269 -0.05 18.41 25.73
C PRO A 269 -0.30 19.09 24.37
N GLU A 270 0.78 19.31 23.60
CA GLU A 270 0.73 20.11 22.37
C GLU A 270 0.24 19.33 21.15
N PHE A 271 0.39 18.00 21.14
CA PHE A 271 0.07 17.19 19.96
C PHE A 271 -0.77 15.95 20.30
N GLY A 272 -0.26 15.09 21.19
CA GLY A 272 -0.86 13.81 21.50
C GLY A 272 -2.26 13.92 22.10
N HIS A 273 -2.43 14.79 23.09
CA HIS A 273 -3.72 14.98 23.78
C HIS A 273 -4.78 15.62 22.86
N PRO A 274 -4.48 16.69 22.09
CA PRO A 274 -5.38 17.20 21.06
C PRO A 274 -5.83 16.13 20.05
N LYS A 275 -4.90 15.29 19.57
CA LYS A 275 -5.22 14.18 18.65
C LYS A 275 -6.08 13.11 19.31
N LEU A 276 -5.85 12.84 20.59
CA LEU A 276 -6.66 11.91 21.37
C LEU A 276 -8.11 12.39 21.50
N LEU A 277 -8.33 13.67 21.79
CA LEU A 277 -9.66 14.25 21.84
C LEU A 277 -10.35 14.19 20.47
N GLN A 278 -9.66 14.60 19.41
CA GLN A 278 -10.18 14.55 18.04
C GLN A 278 -10.63 13.13 17.66
N HIS A 279 -9.82 12.11 17.99
CA HIS A 279 -10.15 10.71 17.74
C HIS A 279 -11.36 10.26 18.54
N ILE A 280 -11.41 10.56 19.84
CA ILE A 280 -12.55 10.22 20.72
C ILE A 280 -13.85 10.85 20.19
N GLU A 281 -13.82 12.10 19.73
CA GLU A 281 -14.97 12.77 19.12
C GLU A 281 -15.43 12.08 17.84
N GLY A 282 -14.50 11.75 16.94
CA GLY A 282 -14.79 11.02 15.71
C GLY A 282 -15.42 9.65 15.97
N VAL A 283 -14.83 8.87 16.89
CA VAL A 283 -15.40 7.57 17.32
C VAL A 283 -16.78 7.76 17.94
N THR A 284 -16.98 8.80 18.76
CA THR A 284 -18.28 9.10 19.36
C THR A 284 -19.32 9.45 18.30
N ALA A 285 -18.96 10.23 17.28
CA ALA A 285 -19.85 10.56 16.17
C ALA A 285 -20.28 9.30 15.39
N LEU A 286 -19.34 8.39 15.11
CA LEU A 286 -19.65 7.10 14.48
C LEU A 286 -20.58 6.25 15.35
N MET A 287 -20.34 6.22 16.67
CA MET A 287 -21.25 5.52 17.59
C MET A 287 -22.66 6.14 17.56
N ARG A 288 -22.80 7.47 17.54
CA ARG A 288 -24.12 8.15 17.47
C ARG A 288 -24.89 7.78 16.20
N ALA A 289 -24.21 7.74 15.06
CA ALA A 289 -24.82 7.42 13.77
C ALA A 289 -25.22 5.93 13.65
N ALA A 290 -24.59 5.04 14.41
CA ALA A 290 -24.84 3.61 14.32
C ALA A 290 -26.12 3.20 15.06
N GLY A 291 -26.85 2.24 14.47
CA GLY A 291 -28.01 1.59 15.07
C GLY A 291 -27.68 0.32 15.86
N SER A 292 -26.49 -0.25 15.67
CA SER A 292 -26.05 -1.48 16.37
C SER A 292 -24.53 -1.50 16.55
N TRP A 293 -24.04 -2.32 17.48
CA TRP A 293 -22.60 -2.48 17.72
C TRP A 293 -21.84 -2.93 16.47
N GLU A 294 -22.41 -3.84 15.69
CA GLU A 294 -21.78 -4.36 14.47
C GLU A 294 -21.68 -3.32 13.36
N SER A 295 -22.75 -2.54 13.14
CA SER A 295 -22.72 -1.47 12.14
C SER A 295 -21.73 -0.37 12.53
N PHE A 296 -21.64 -0.05 13.82
CA PHE A 296 -20.60 0.82 14.36
C PHE A 296 -19.19 0.26 14.09
N LYS A 297 -18.91 -1.00 14.43
CA LYS A 297 -17.58 -1.59 14.24
C LYS A 297 -17.14 -1.58 12.77
N ARG A 298 -18.04 -1.93 11.84
CA ARG A 298 -17.75 -1.84 10.39
C ARG A 298 -17.41 -0.41 9.95
N ALA A 299 -18.15 0.60 10.43
CA ALA A 299 -17.87 2.00 10.12
C ALA A 299 -16.54 2.46 10.76
N LEU A 300 -16.27 2.04 11.99
CA LEU A 300 -15.02 2.32 12.70
C LEU A 300 -13.81 1.70 12.00
N ASP A 301 -13.89 0.43 11.61
CA ASP A 301 -12.77 -0.25 10.94
C ASP A 301 -12.47 0.35 9.56
N ARG A 302 -13.47 0.95 8.91
CA ARG A 302 -13.27 1.71 7.66
C ARG A 302 -12.68 3.11 7.89
N ALA A 303 -13.18 3.84 8.89
CA ALA A 303 -12.78 5.24 9.12
C ALA A 303 -11.46 5.35 9.91
N TYR A 304 -11.23 4.43 10.84
CA TYR A 304 -10.10 4.39 11.76
C TYR A 304 -9.61 2.94 11.91
N PRO A 305 -8.96 2.35 10.89
CA PRO A 305 -8.46 0.98 10.97
C PRO A 305 -7.45 0.83 12.12
N LYS A 306 -7.30 -0.39 12.65
CA LYS A 306 -6.24 -0.65 13.63
C LYS A 306 -4.89 -0.49 12.95
N THR A 307 -3.94 0.06 13.67
CA THR A 307 -2.61 0.21 13.12
C THR A 307 -1.95 -1.15 12.93
N GLY A 308 -1.56 -1.47 11.70
CA GLY A 308 -0.96 -2.77 11.34
C GLY A 308 -1.95 -3.88 10.94
N SER A 309 -3.27 -3.64 10.92
CA SER A 309 -4.21 -4.63 10.38
C SER A 309 -4.31 -4.53 8.86
N GLN A 310 -3.72 -5.48 8.13
CA GLN A 310 -4.20 -5.85 6.80
C GLN A 310 -5.68 -6.21 6.92
N PHE A 311 -6.52 -5.65 6.06
CA PHE A 311 -7.97 -5.88 6.08
C PHE A 311 -8.29 -7.39 5.96
N SER A 312 -8.83 -8.00 7.02
CA SER A 312 -9.67 -9.19 6.85
C SER A 312 -11.06 -8.71 6.43
N MET A 313 -11.34 -8.73 5.14
CA MET A 313 -12.69 -8.43 4.64
C MET A 313 -13.67 -9.54 5.07
N PRO A 314 -14.90 -9.19 5.50
CA PRO A 314 -15.93 -10.18 5.79
C PRO A 314 -16.29 -10.95 4.52
N GLU A 315 -16.45 -12.27 4.65
CA GLU A 315 -16.94 -13.15 3.59
C GLU A 315 -18.27 -12.58 3.07
N ALA A 316 -18.32 -12.30 1.78
CA ALA A 316 -19.55 -11.88 1.13
C ALA A 316 -20.55 -13.03 1.21
N GLU A 317 -21.64 -12.83 1.96
CA GLU A 317 -22.79 -13.72 1.91
C GLU A 317 -23.30 -13.78 0.47
N VAL A 318 -23.14 -14.96 -0.12
CA VAL A 318 -23.77 -15.35 -1.37
C VAL A 318 -25.28 -15.36 -1.11
N LYS A 319 -26.00 -14.44 -1.75
CA LYS A 319 -27.43 -14.58 -2.02
C LYS A 319 -27.61 -15.00 -3.47
#